data_AF-A0A3A6MM97-F1
#
_entry.id   AF-A0A3A6MM97-F1
#
_cell.length_a   1.000
_cell.length_b   1.000
_cell.length_c   1.000
_cell.angle_alpha   90.00
_cell.angle_beta   90.00
_cell.angle_gamma   90.00
#
_symmetry.space_group_name_H-M   'P 1'
#
loop_
_entity.id
_entity.type
_entity.pdbx_description
1 polymer ?
#
loop_
_entity_poly.entity_id
_entity_poly.type
_entity_poly.pdbx_seq_one_letter_code
_entity_poly.pdbx_strand_id
1 'polypeptide(L)'
;MTINELKDLFEQEFKIIRDIFAVLIVPAPDAAKSNEKYIWHPGVYVWWHPEYGVVKVGRHFTNSRKRALEHIRDNTDNKLRDIGQDTSAKLILINVKDLKDYHWVAAVEIFLEDNTDPKIKSKRKG
;
A
#
# COMPACT_ATOMS: atom_id res chain seq x y z
N MET A 1 -9.40 -1.60 11.64
CA MET A 1 -9.25 -2.52 10.50
C MET A 1 -7.93 -3.27 10.62
N THR A 2 -7.98 -4.59 10.65
CA THR A 2 -6.82 -5.50 10.66
C THR A 2 -6.28 -5.72 9.24
N ILE A 3 -5.09 -6.30 9.13
CA ILE A 3 -4.49 -6.65 7.84
C ILE A 3 -5.35 -7.69 7.08
N ASN A 4 -5.92 -8.67 7.80
CA ASN A 4 -6.80 -9.67 7.19
C ASN A 4 -8.09 -9.04 6.67
N GLU A 5 -8.72 -8.15 7.44
CA GLU A 5 -9.90 -7.41 6.99
C GLU A 5 -9.61 -6.57 5.73
N LEU A 6 -8.45 -5.91 5.67
CA LEU A 6 -8.05 -5.15 4.48
C LEU A 6 -7.84 -6.06 3.26
N LYS A 7 -7.22 -7.22 3.47
CA LYS A 7 -7.01 -8.21 2.40
C LYS A 7 -8.34 -8.78 1.91
N ASP A 8 -9.23 -9.16 2.82
CA ASP A 8 -10.55 -9.67 2.49
C ASP A 8 -11.39 -8.62 1.75
N LEU A 9 -11.33 -7.36 2.18
CA LEU A 9 -11.99 -6.22 1.53
C LEU A 9 -11.52 -6.08 0.07
N PHE A 10 -10.21 -6.15 -0.17
CA PHE A 10 -9.64 -6.13 -1.52
C PHE A 10 -10.07 -7.36 -2.34
N GLU A 11 -9.96 -8.57 -1.78
CA GLU A 11 -10.23 -9.82 -2.50
C GLU A 11 -11.71 -10.00 -2.84
N GLN A 12 -12.62 -9.45 -2.04
CA GLN A 12 -14.06 -9.48 -2.30
C GLN A 12 -14.45 -8.54 -3.43
N GLU A 13 -14.01 -7.28 -3.38
CA GLU A 13 -14.32 -6.28 -4.42
C GLU A 13 -13.69 -6.66 -5.76
N PHE A 14 -12.40 -6.99 -5.74
CA PHE A 14 -11.63 -7.27 -6.95
C PHE A 14 -11.57 -8.77 -7.28
N LYS A 15 -12.54 -9.56 -6.83
CA LYS A 15 -12.55 -11.03 -6.97
C LYS A 15 -12.20 -11.53 -8.37
N ILE A 16 -12.70 -10.85 -9.41
CA ILE A 16 -12.50 -11.23 -10.82
C ILE A 16 -11.05 -11.01 -11.27
N ILE A 17 -10.38 -10.00 -10.73
CA ILE A 17 -9.04 -9.59 -11.16
C ILE A 17 -7.96 -9.82 -10.10
N ARG A 18 -8.31 -10.32 -8.90
CA ARG A 18 -7.37 -10.49 -7.77
C ARG A 18 -6.10 -11.26 -8.16
N ASP A 19 -6.22 -12.21 -9.08
CA ASP A 19 -5.12 -13.08 -9.48
C ASP A 19 -4.06 -12.34 -10.32
N ILE A 20 -4.36 -11.15 -10.86
CA ILE A 20 -3.36 -10.29 -11.51
C ILE A 20 -2.49 -9.55 -10.49
N PHE A 21 -2.87 -9.57 -9.20
CA PHE A 21 -2.15 -8.90 -8.13
C PHE A 21 -1.35 -9.88 -7.26
N ALA A 22 -0.23 -9.39 -6.74
CA ALA A 22 0.52 -9.97 -5.64
C ALA A 22 0.32 -9.06 -4.42
N VAL A 23 -0.10 -9.66 -3.30
CA VAL A 23 -0.23 -8.97 -2.01
C VAL A 23 1.00 -9.31 -1.17
N LEU A 24 1.82 -8.30 -0.88
CA LEU A 24 3.05 -8.42 -0.11
C LEU A 24 2.87 -7.66 1.21
N ILE A 25 3.30 -8.26 2.33
CA ILE A 25 3.21 -7.63 3.65
C ILE A 25 4.60 -7.65 4.25
N VAL A 26 5.24 -6.47 4.30
CA VAL A 26 6.61 -6.33 4.79
C VAL A 26 6.64 -5.48 6.06
N PRO A 27 7.49 -5.81 7.05
CA PRO A 27 7.79 -4.89 8.14
C PRO A 27 8.29 -3.54 7.60
N ALA A 28 7.84 -2.44 8.19
CA ALA A 28 8.22 -1.10 7.74
C ALA A 28 9.75 -0.89 7.66
N PRO A 29 10.56 -1.32 8.66
CA PRO A 29 12.02 -1.15 8.63
C PRO A 29 12.71 -1.99 7.54
N ASP A 30 12.10 -3.13 7.17
CA ASP A 30 12.66 -4.07 6.20
C ASP A 30 12.22 -3.79 4.77
N ALA A 31 11.23 -2.92 4.58
CA ALA A 31 10.65 -2.60 3.28
C ALA A 31 11.71 -2.23 2.24
N ALA A 32 12.71 -1.43 2.60
CA ALA A 32 13.79 -1.01 1.69
C ALA A 32 14.69 -2.16 1.22
N LYS A 33 14.87 -3.19 2.04
CA LYS A 33 15.77 -4.32 1.78
C LYS A 33 15.05 -5.53 1.19
N SER A 34 13.73 -5.57 1.24
CA SER A 34 12.96 -6.70 0.75
C SER A 34 13.14 -6.91 -0.76
N ASN A 35 13.31 -8.17 -1.14
CA ASN A 35 13.52 -8.66 -2.50
C ASN A 35 12.41 -9.64 -2.92
N GLU A 36 11.24 -9.54 -2.29
CA GLU A 36 10.10 -10.37 -2.66
C GLU A 36 9.71 -10.20 -4.12
N LYS A 37 9.19 -11.27 -4.72
CA LYS A 37 8.75 -11.26 -6.11
C LYS A 37 7.67 -10.19 -6.28
N TYR A 38 7.77 -9.39 -7.34
CA TYR A 38 6.87 -8.27 -7.66
C TYR A 38 6.95 -7.05 -6.75
N ILE A 39 7.89 -6.98 -5.80
CA ILE A 39 7.97 -5.84 -4.87
C ILE A 39 8.29 -4.49 -5.54
N TRP A 40 8.88 -4.52 -6.74
CA TRP A 40 9.23 -3.32 -7.51
C TRP A 40 8.20 -2.93 -8.56
N HIS A 41 7.08 -3.66 -8.65
CA HIS A 41 6.06 -3.45 -9.67
C HIS A 41 5.13 -2.26 -9.36
N PRO A 42 4.36 -1.79 -10.36
CA PRO A 42 3.26 -0.88 -10.15
C PRO A 42 2.25 -1.45 -9.16
N GLY A 43 1.65 -0.58 -8.35
CA GLY A 43 0.72 -1.05 -7.34
C GLY A 43 0.27 0.02 -6.36
N VAL A 44 -0.54 -0.45 -5.41
CA VAL A 44 -1.01 0.32 -4.28
C VAL A 44 -0.15 -0.02 -3.07
N TYR A 45 0.25 0.99 -2.33
CA TYR A 45 0.90 0.84 -1.03
C TYR A 45 -0.05 1.28 0.07
N VAL A 46 -0.01 0.56 1.19
CA VAL A 46 -0.77 0.86 2.39
C VAL A 46 0.17 0.82 3.59
N TRP A 47 0.29 1.94 4.28
CA TRP A 47 0.93 1.98 5.60
C TRP A 47 -0.10 1.58 6.66
N TRP A 48 0.24 0.58 7.47
CA TRP A 48 -0.63 0.05 8.51
C TRP A 48 0.11 -0.08 9.84
N HIS A 49 -0.59 0.18 10.94
CA HIS A 49 -0.08 0.01 12.31
C HIS A 49 -1.15 -0.64 13.19
N PRO A 50 -0.79 -1.55 14.13
CA PRO A 50 -1.77 -2.23 14.98
C PRO A 50 -2.66 -1.29 15.79
N GLU A 51 -2.13 -0.17 16.28
CA GLU A 51 -2.92 0.79 17.08
C GLU A 51 -3.75 1.75 16.22
N TYR A 52 -3.28 2.08 15.01
CA TYR A 52 -3.88 3.14 14.20
C TYR A 52 -4.73 2.61 13.04
N GLY A 53 -4.60 1.33 12.71
CA GLY A 53 -5.17 0.73 11.51
C GLY A 53 -4.46 1.24 10.25
N VAL A 54 -5.24 1.56 9.21
CA VAL A 54 -4.72 2.11 7.97
C VAL A 54 -4.30 3.56 8.18
N VAL A 55 -3.00 3.82 8.04
CA VAL A 55 -2.44 5.16 8.19
C VAL A 55 -2.54 5.92 6.87
N LYS A 56 -2.14 5.28 5.77
CA LYS A 56 -2.10 5.93 4.46
C LYS A 56 -2.28 4.91 3.36
N VAL A 57 -3.10 5.24 2.37
CA VAL A 57 -3.18 4.55 1.09
C VAL A 57 -2.59 5.46 0.01
N GLY A 58 -1.95 4.86 -0.98
CA GLY A 58 -1.56 5.57 -2.18
C GLY A 58 -1.05 4.63 -3.24
N ARG A 59 -0.78 5.16 -4.44
CA ARG A 59 -0.35 4.36 -5.59
C ARG A 59 0.92 4.85 -6.24
N HIS A 60 1.52 3.97 -7.02
CA HIS A 60 2.54 4.35 -8.00
C HIS A 60 2.45 3.45 -9.24
N PHE A 61 2.46 4.05 -10.43
CA PHE A 61 2.31 3.34 -11.70
C PHE A 61 3.60 2.68 -12.21
N THR A 62 4.69 2.78 -11.45
CA THR A 62 5.98 2.16 -11.81
C THR A 62 6.51 1.26 -10.71
N ASN A 63 6.48 1.74 -9.46
CA ASN A 63 7.07 1.05 -8.30
C ASN A 63 6.44 1.57 -7.01
N SER A 64 5.45 0.84 -6.49
CA SER A 64 4.69 1.23 -5.29
C SER A 64 5.58 1.36 -4.05
N ARG A 65 6.50 0.41 -3.84
CA ARG A 65 7.45 0.40 -2.72
C ARG A 65 8.30 1.67 -2.70
N LYS A 66 8.92 2.02 -3.83
CA LYS A 66 9.76 3.21 -3.95
C LYS A 66 8.99 4.45 -3.49
N ARG A 67 7.75 4.60 -3.98
CA ARG A 67 6.92 5.75 -3.62
C ARG A 67 6.53 5.76 -2.15
N ALA A 68 6.22 4.60 -1.57
CA ALA A 68 5.95 4.47 -0.14
C ALA A 68 7.13 4.92 0.72
N LEU A 69 8.36 4.54 0.33
CA LEU A 69 9.59 4.90 1.04
C LEU A 69 9.97 6.38 0.86
N GLU A 70 9.70 6.97 -0.31
CA GLU A 70 9.87 8.42 -0.52
C GLU A 70 9.04 9.22 0.48
N HIS A 71 7.82 8.77 0.80
CA HIS A 71 6.99 9.44 1.80
C HIS A 71 7.56 9.39 3.23
N ILE A 72 8.30 8.32 3.59
CA ILE A 72 9.06 8.25 4.85
C ILE A 72 10.22 9.24 4.80
N ARG A 73 11.02 9.20 3.73
CA ARG A 73 12.22 10.04 3.57
C ARG A 73 11.87 11.53 3.62
N ASP A 74 10.82 11.92 2.90
CA ASP A 74 10.38 13.31 2.78
C ASP A 74 9.52 13.73 4.00
N ASN A 75 9.36 12.85 5.00
CA ASN A 75 8.53 13.02 6.19
C ASN A 75 7.15 13.62 5.88
N THR A 76 6.47 13.04 4.88
CA THR A 76 5.19 13.57 4.41
C THR A 76 4.19 13.62 5.58
N ASP A 77 3.55 14.78 5.74
CA ASP A 77 2.60 15.10 6.81
C ASP A 77 3.17 14.93 8.25
N ASN A 78 4.49 15.02 8.41
CA ASN A 78 5.25 14.98 9.66
C ASN A 78 5.05 13.73 10.55
N LYS A 79 4.46 12.65 10.02
CA LYS A 79 4.08 11.46 10.80
C LYS A 79 4.63 10.15 10.23
N LEU A 80 5.06 10.14 8.97
CA LEU A 80 5.44 8.91 8.27
C LEU A 80 6.88 8.47 8.57
N ARG A 81 7.75 9.39 9.00
CA ARG A 81 9.13 9.03 9.35
C ARG A 81 9.19 8.02 10.51
N ASP A 82 8.39 8.25 11.55
CA ASP A 82 8.37 7.40 12.74
C ASP A 82 7.82 6.00 12.42
N ILE A 83 6.78 5.94 11.57
CA ILE A 83 6.20 4.68 11.07
C ILE A 83 7.25 3.85 10.30
N GLY A 84 8.14 4.49 9.56
CA GLY A 84 9.20 3.79 8.82
C GLY A 84 10.22 3.07 9.71
N GLN A 85 10.34 3.47 10.98
CA GLN A 85 11.26 2.90 11.96
C GLN A 85 10.57 1.96 12.94
N ASP A 86 9.25 1.99 12.99
CA ASP A 86 8.45 1.17 13.89
C ASP A 86 8.36 -0.29 13.40
N THR A 87 8.81 -1.22 14.25
CA THR A 87 8.79 -2.67 13.97
C THR A 87 7.38 -3.26 13.91
N SER A 88 6.42 -2.60 14.56
CA SER A 88 5.00 -2.97 14.58
C SER A 88 4.29 -2.53 13.31
N ALA A 89 4.76 -1.44 12.68
CA ALA A 89 4.23 -0.96 11.42
C ALA A 89 4.54 -1.93 10.26
N LYS A 90 3.59 -2.04 9.35
CA LYS A 90 3.69 -2.84 8.13
C LYS A 90 3.46 -1.97 6.90
N LEU A 91 4.21 -2.27 5.85
CA LEU A 91 3.93 -1.83 4.50
C LEU A 91 3.23 -2.98 3.76
N ILE A 92 2.01 -2.74 3.32
CA ILE A 92 1.25 -3.68 2.50
C ILE A 92 1.32 -3.16 1.06
N LEU A 93 1.70 -4.04 0.12
CA LEU A 93 1.79 -3.71 -1.30
C LEU A 93 0.85 -4.63 -2.07
N ILE A 94 -0.04 -4.03 -2.86
CA ILE A 94 -0.93 -4.72 -3.78
C ILE A 94 -0.44 -4.39 -5.18
N ASN A 95 0.48 -5.22 -5.68
CA ASN A 95 1.24 -4.96 -6.90
C ASN A 95 0.77 -5.84 -8.05
N VAL A 96 0.69 -5.27 -9.26
CA VAL A 96 0.36 -6.05 -10.45
C VAL A 96 1.50 -6.99 -10.83
N LYS A 97 1.17 -8.22 -11.22
CA LYS A 97 2.13 -9.23 -11.68
C LYS A 97 2.65 -8.93 -13.09
N ASP A 98 1.79 -8.40 -13.96
CA ASP A 98 2.15 -7.89 -15.30
C ASP A 98 2.08 -6.36 -15.33
N LEU A 99 3.12 -5.72 -15.86
CA LEU A 99 3.22 -4.27 -15.97
C LEU A 99 2.12 -3.64 -16.85
N LYS A 100 1.50 -4.41 -17.76
CA LYS A 100 0.39 -3.95 -18.61
C LYS A 100 -0.89 -3.69 -17.82
N ASP A 101 -1.03 -4.30 -16.65
CA ASP A 101 -2.22 -4.18 -15.80
C ASP A 101 -2.19 -2.94 -14.89
N TYR A 102 -1.20 -2.05 -15.04
CA TYR A 102 -1.04 -0.88 -14.18
C TYR A 102 -2.28 0.03 -14.09
N HIS A 103 -3.17 -0.02 -15.07
CA HIS A 103 -4.41 0.74 -15.08
C HIS A 103 -5.35 0.37 -13.92
N TRP A 104 -5.38 -0.89 -13.50
CA TRP A 104 -6.18 -1.35 -12.36
C TRP A 104 -5.71 -0.79 -11.02
N VAL A 105 -4.44 -0.39 -10.91
CA VAL A 105 -3.87 0.20 -9.69
C VAL A 105 -4.64 1.45 -9.26
N ALA A 106 -5.16 2.22 -10.22
CA ALA A 106 -5.95 3.40 -9.91
C ALA A 106 -7.29 3.05 -9.25
N ALA A 107 -7.97 2.02 -9.76
CA ALA A 107 -9.24 1.54 -9.21
C ALA A 107 -9.05 1.00 -7.78
N VAL A 108 -8.01 0.21 -7.55
CA VAL A 108 -7.70 -0.36 -6.22
C VAL A 108 -7.40 0.74 -5.21
N GLU A 109 -6.63 1.76 -5.57
CA GLU A 109 -6.29 2.84 -4.65
C GLU A 109 -7.51 3.67 -4.25
N ILE A 110 -8.34 4.07 -5.22
CA ILE A 110 -9.55 4.85 -4.94
C ILE A 110 -10.48 4.06 -4.01
N PHE A 111 -10.71 2.79 -4.34
CA PHE A 111 -11.56 1.91 -3.53
C PHE A 111 -11.03 1.78 -2.09
N LEU A 112 -9.74 1.52 -1.91
CA LEU A 112 -9.17 1.37 -0.57
C LEU A 112 -9.15 2.70 0.20
N GLU A 113 -8.84 3.83 -0.45
CA GLU A 113 -8.89 5.15 0.18
C GLU A 113 -10.30 5.47 0.71
N ASP A 114 -11.36 5.11 -0.05
CA ASP A 114 -12.75 5.37 0.32
C ASP A 114 -13.26 4.42 1.41
N ASN A 115 -12.78 3.17 1.45
CA ASN A 115 -13.32 2.13 2.34
C ASN A 115 -12.47 1.84 3.58
N THR A 116 -11.29 2.46 3.71
CA THR A 116 -10.39 2.23 4.87
C THR A 116 -10.23 3.44 5.80
N ASP A 117 -10.79 4.61 5.44
CA ASP A 117 -10.66 5.90 6.13
C ASP A 117 -9.23 6.16 6.68
N PRO A 118 -8.23 6.27 5.79
CA PRO A 118 -6.85 6.43 6.19
C PRO A 118 -6.64 7.70 7.02
N LYS A 119 -5.80 7.60 8.06
CA LYS A 119 -5.45 8.74 8.93
C LYS A 119 -4.83 9.91 8.14
N ILE A 120 -4.09 9.61 7.09
CA ILE A 120 -3.47 10.56 6.17
C ILE A 120 -4.13 10.38 4.81
N LYS A 121 -5.13 11.22 4.55
CA LYS A 121 -5.89 11.20 3.30
C LYS A 121 -5.02 11.62 2.12
N SER A 122 -5.16 10.92 1.01
CA SER A 122 -4.54 11.30 -0.25
C SER A 122 -5.29 12.50 -0.85
N LYS A 123 -4.55 13.54 -1.24
CA LYS A 123 -5.12 14.77 -1.84
C LYS A 123 -5.68 14.57 -3.26
N ARG A 124 -5.67 13.34 -3.78
CA ARG A 124 -5.97 13.00 -5.17
C ARG A 124 -7.34 12.32 -5.24
N LYS A 125 -8.42 13.09 -5.05
CA LYS A 125 -9.78 12.67 -5.44
C LYS A 125 -10.23 13.37 -6.73
N GLY A 126 -9.27 13.72 -7.58
CA GLY A 126 -9.41 14.53 -8.80
C GLY A 126 -8.13 15.29 -9.05
#